data_AF-A0A1Z4GRG4-F1
#
_entry.id   AF-A0A1Z4GRG4-F1
#
_cell.length_a   1.000
_cell.length_b   1.000
_cell.length_c   1.000
_cell.angle_alpha   90.00
_cell.angle_beta   90.00
_cell.angle_gamma   90.00
#
_symmetry.space_group_name_H-M   'P 1'
#
loop_
_entity.id
_entity.type
_entity.pdbx_description
1 polymer ?
#
loop_
_entity_poly.entity_id
_entity_poly.type
_entity_poly.pdbx_seq_one_letter_code
_entity_poly.pdbx_strand_id
1 'polypeptide(L)'
;MITIYQKLLHSWANLAPDECAFTDRDYKFKVKILPTVEKRNSTNASRVVSSENIEWRLSTHEGQALEQLNFLLLTIINHCAARHKSIGFTFTELGTTAVICNGLKSQPQRHPAIAALDAYIQLLEF
;
A
#
# COMPACT_ATOMS: atom_id res chain seq x y z
N MET A 1 -17.26 10.39 1.82
CA MET A 1 -17.36 8.93 1.55
C MET A 1 -15.96 8.35 1.66
N ILE A 2 -15.73 7.37 2.53
CA ILE A 2 -14.39 6.77 2.73
C ILE A 2 -14.07 5.88 1.53
N THR A 3 -12.95 6.13 0.85
CA THR A 3 -12.51 5.34 -0.31
C THR A 3 -12.00 3.97 0.12
N ILE A 4 -12.01 2.99 -0.80
CA ILE A 4 -11.45 1.66 -0.52
C ILE A 4 -9.99 1.76 -0.06
N TYR A 5 -9.20 2.61 -0.70
CA TYR A 5 -7.81 2.84 -0.36
C TYR A 5 -7.62 3.37 1.07
N GLN A 6 -8.47 4.29 1.51
CA GLN A 6 -8.44 4.78 2.89
C GLN A 6 -8.75 3.65 3.89
N LYS A 7 -9.75 2.80 3.62
CA LYS A 7 -10.07 1.67 4.49
C LYS A 7 -8.89 0.72 4.62
N LEU A 8 -8.24 0.40 3.51
CA LEU A 8 -7.08 -0.48 3.50
C LEU A 8 -5.91 0.09 4.31
N LEU A 9 -5.60 1.38 4.16
CA LEU A 9 -4.54 2.02 4.96
C LEU A 9 -4.84 2.00 6.47
N HIS A 10 -6.10 2.20 6.86
CA HIS A 10 -6.50 2.04 8.26
C HIS A 10 -6.34 0.60 8.74
N SER A 11 -6.77 -0.39 7.97
CA SER A 11 -6.59 -1.80 8.33
C SER A 11 -5.11 -2.16 8.49
N TRP A 12 -4.26 -1.72 7.57
CA TRP A 12 -2.81 -1.94 7.69
C TRP A 12 -2.23 -1.29 8.94
N ALA A 13 -2.59 -0.04 9.23
CA ALA A 13 -2.11 0.65 10.43
C ALA A 13 -2.57 -0.03 11.75
N ASN A 14 -3.74 -0.66 11.73
CA ASN A 14 -4.24 -1.40 12.89
C ASN A 14 -3.57 -2.78 13.06
N LEU A 15 -3.30 -3.48 11.96
CA LEU A 15 -2.71 -4.83 11.97
C LEU A 15 -1.19 -4.82 12.14
N ALA A 16 -0.50 -3.82 11.60
CA ALA A 16 0.95 -3.68 11.65
C ALA A 16 1.37 -2.24 12.01
N PRO A 17 1.15 -1.80 13.27
CA PRO A 17 1.43 -0.42 13.70
C PRO A 17 2.91 -0.03 13.67
N ASP A 18 3.81 -1.01 13.59
CA ASP A 18 5.25 -0.83 13.41
C ASP A 18 5.67 -0.56 11.95
N GLU A 19 4.80 -0.88 10.99
CA GLU A 19 4.99 -0.66 9.55
C GLU A 19 4.26 0.60 9.07
N CYS A 20 3.03 0.80 9.55
CA CYS A 20 2.17 1.92 9.17
C CYS A 20 1.45 2.47 10.40
N ALA A 21 1.44 3.80 10.55
CA ALA A 21 0.74 4.46 11.65
C ALA A 21 -0.24 5.52 11.12
N PHE A 22 -1.42 5.58 11.74
CA PHE A 22 -2.35 6.68 11.53
C PHE A 22 -1.76 7.97 12.07
N THR A 23 -2.06 9.09 11.41
CA THR A 23 -1.79 10.43 11.95
C THR A 23 -3.11 11.12 12.23
N ASP A 24 -3.23 11.81 13.36
CA ASP A 24 -4.47 12.46 13.83
C ASP A 24 -5.06 13.54 12.88
N ARG A 25 -4.52 13.71 11.67
CA ARG A 25 -4.97 14.71 10.69
C ARG A 25 -5.22 14.10 9.31
N ASP A 26 -6.43 14.35 8.79
CA ASP A 26 -6.74 14.51 7.37
C ASP A 26 -6.20 13.43 6.42
N TYR A 27 -6.68 12.19 6.54
CA TYR A 27 -6.45 11.16 5.51
C TYR A 27 -4.96 10.82 5.29
N LYS A 28 -4.09 11.10 6.26
CA LYS A 28 -2.64 10.89 6.17
C LYS A 28 -2.18 9.74 7.05
N PHE A 29 -1.22 9.00 6.51
CA PHE A 29 -0.60 7.84 7.14
C PHE A 29 0.91 7.96 7.08
N LYS A 30 1.60 7.56 8.15
CA LYS A 30 3.06 7.44 8.18
C LYS A 30 3.42 5.99 7.91
N VAL A 31 4.07 5.74 6.78
CA VAL A 31 4.58 4.43 6.41
C VAL A 31 6.08 4.40 6.62
N LYS A 32 6.58 3.40 7.33
CA LYS A 32 8.01 3.23 7.61
C LYS A 32 8.76 2.99 6.30
N ILE A 33 9.88 3.68 6.13
CA ILE A 33 10.73 3.52 4.96
C ILE A 33 11.66 2.33 5.22
N LEU A 34 11.56 1.33 4.35
CA LEU A 34 12.50 0.20 4.36
C LEU A 34 13.80 0.62 3.66
N PRO A 35 14.99 0.26 4.20
CA PRO A 35 16.28 0.58 3.57
C PRO A 35 16.41 0.04 2.13
N THR A 36 15.71 -1.06 1.83
CA THR A 36 15.65 -1.67 0.49
C THR A 36 14.78 -0.89 -0.49
N VAL A 37 13.89 -0.02 -0.01
CA VAL A 37 12.99 0.83 -0.83
C VAL A 37 13.62 2.21 -1.05
N GLU A 38 14.10 2.86 0.01
CA GLU A 38 14.89 4.08 -0.10
C GLU A 38 16.09 4.02 0.83
N LYS A 39 17.27 4.36 0.31
CA LYS A 39 18.51 4.46 1.11
C LYS A 39 18.40 5.65 2.06
N ARG A 40 17.91 5.40 3.28
CA ARG A 40 17.84 6.38 4.37
C ARG A 40 18.80 5.99 5.49
N ASN A 41 19.45 6.99 6.07
CA ASN A 41 20.42 6.79 7.16
C ASN A 41 19.76 6.66 8.55
N SER A 42 18.42 6.60 8.63
CA SER A 42 17.67 6.50 9.89
C SER A 42 16.74 5.31 9.85
N THR A 43 16.80 4.48 10.88
CA THR A 43 15.94 3.30 11.10
C THR A 43 14.49 3.68 11.42
N ASN A 44 14.24 4.94 11.77
CA ASN A 44 12.92 5.48 12.12
C ASN A 44 12.38 6.42 11.03
N ALA A 45 12.98 6.41 9.83
CA ALA A 45 12.49 7.21 8.72
C ALA A 45 11.09 6.71 8.28
N SER A 46 10.16 7.65 8.10
CA SER A 46 8.81 7.38 7.60
C SER A 46 8.44 8.35 6.49
N ARG A 47 7.65 7.91 5.52
CA ARG A 47 7.03 8.76 4.50
C ARG A 47 5.55 8.96 4.82
N VAL A 48 5.08 10.18 4.61
CA VAL A 48 3.65 10.50 4.71
C VAL A 48 2.97 10.15 3.38
N VAL A 49 1.91 9.36 3.45
CA VAL A 49 1.06 9.01 2.32
C VAL A 49 -0.35 9.54 2.58
N SER A 50 -0.97 10.18 1.59
CA SER A 50 -2.35 10.66 1.70
C SER A 50 -3.31 9.72 0.97
N SER A 51 -4.48 9.47 1.57
CA SER A 51 -5.59 8.75 0.97
C SER A 51 -6.66 9.66 0.36
N GLU A 52 -6.50 10.98 0.49
CA GLU A 52 -7.47 11.96 0.00
C GLU A 52 -7.55 11.96 -1.52
N ASN A 53 -8.77 11.70 -2.03
CA ASN A 53 -9.14 11.76 -3.45
C ASN A 53 -8.14 11.09 -4.40
N ILE A 54 -7.51 9.98 -3.97
CA ILE A 54 -6.43 9.34 -4.72
C ILE A 54 -6.86 8.94 -6.14
N GLU A 55 -8.12 8.53 -6.32
CA GLU A 55 -8.66 8.17 -7.63
C GLU A 55 -8.74 9.38 -8.58
N TRP A 56 -9.21 10.52 -8.06
CA TRP A 56 -9.28 11.76 -8.84
C TRP A 56 -7.87 12.24 -9.20
N ARG A 57 -6.95 12.26 -8.23
CA ARG A 57 -5.56 12.67 -8.43
C ARG A 57 -4.81 11.79 -9.42
N LEU A 58 -5.11 10.49 -9.46
CA LEU A 58 -4.61 9.59 -10.49
C LEU A 58 -5.17 9.95 -11.87
N SER A 59 -6.46 10.23 -11.97
CA SER A 59 -7.11 10.56 -13.25
C SER A 59 -6.66 11.90 -13.84
N THR A 60 -6.34 12.88 -12.98
CA THR A 60 -5.89 14.22 -13.39
C THR A 60 -4.36 14.36 -13.46
N HIS A 61 -3.62 13.28 -13.15
CA HIS A 61 -2.16 13.30 -12.99
C HIS A 61 -1.68 14.39 -12.01
N GLU A 62 -2.52 14.73 -11.03
CA GLU A 62 -2.31 15.88 -10.16
C GLU A 62 -1.56 15.52 -8.86
N GLY A 63 -0.41 16.16 -8.70
CA GLY A 63 0.45 16.05 -7.53
C GLY A 63 1.16 14.70 -7.39
N GLN A 64 1.63 14.40 -6.18
CA GLN A 64 2.51 13.26 -5.90
C GLN A 64 1.80 11.90 -5.74
N ALA A 65 0.57 11.74 -6.27
CA ALA A 65 -0.23 10.53 -6.07
C ALA A 65 0.46 9.27 -6.62
N LEU A 66 1.01 9.35 -7.83
CA LEU A 66 1.72 8.23 -8.45
C LEU A 66 3.00 7.85 -7.69
N GLU A 67 3.77 8.84 -7.24
CA GLU A 67 4.98 8.62 -6.43
C GLU A 67 4.66 7.94 -5.09
N GLN A 68 3.58 8.37 -4.43
CA GLN A 68 3.12 7.77 -3.18
C GLN A 68 2.68 6.32 -3.38
N LEU A 69 1.96 6.03 -4.46
CA LEU A 69 1.51 4.67 -4.78
C LEU A 69 2.67 3.77 -5.22
N ASN A 70 3.65 4.28 -5.96
CA ASN A 70 4.85 3.53 -6.31
C ASN A 70 5.68 3.19 -5.07
N PHE A 71 5.83 4.16 -4.15
CA PHE A 71 6.47 3.92 -2.86
C PHE A 71 5.75 2.84 -2.05
N LEU A 72 4.42 2.90 -1.98
CA LEU A 72 3.62 1.88 -1.30
C LEU A 72 3.80 0.50 -1.94
N LEU A 73 3.69 0.42 -3.27
CA LEU A 73 3.85 -0.84 -3.99
C LEU A 73 5.19 -1.50 -3.68
N LEU A 74 6.29 -0.74 -3.78
CA LEU A 74 7.63 -1.23 -3.45
C LEU A 74 7.74 -1.65 -1.98
N THR A 75 7.15 -0.88 -1.08
CA THR A 75 7.14 -1.19 0.36
C THR A 75 6.44 -2.52 0.63
N ILE A 76 5.24 -2.73 0.07
CA ILE A 76 4.48 -3.97 0.22
C ILE A 76 5.22 -5.18 -0.39
N ILE A 77 5.81 -5.02 -1.58
CA ILE A 77 6.63 -6.08 -2.21
C ILE A 77 7.78 -6.48 -1.28
N ASN A 78 8.46 -5.51 -0.67
CA ASN A 78 9.56 -5.77 0.24
C ASN A 78 9.10 -6.42 1.56
N HIS A 79 7.95 -6.02 2.11
CA HIS A 79 7.38 -6.69 3.28
C HIS A 79 6.99 -8.15 2.98
N CYS A 80 6.46 -8.42 1.78
CA CYS A 80 6.20 -9.79 1.33
C CYS A 80 7.51 -10.58 1.23
N ALA A 81 8.54 -10.02 0.57
CA ALA A 81 9.83 -10.66 0.41
C ALA A 81 10.53 -10.96 1.76
N ALA A 82 10.46 -10.03 2.72
CA ALA A 82 10.98 -10.22 4.07
C ALA A 82 10.28 -11.36 4.83
N ARG A 83 9.02 -11.64 4.49
CA ARG A 83 8.24 -12.79 4.99
C ARG A 83 8.38 -14.05 4.11
N HIS A 84 9.33 -14.05 3.17
CA HIS A 84 9.55 -15.12 2.19
C HIS A 84 8.30 -15.46 1.36
N LYS A 85 7.47 -14.44 1.07
CA LYS A 85 6.30 -14.56 0.21
C LYS A 85 6.54 -13.87 -1.13
N SER A 86 6.12 -14.50 -2.21
CA SER A 86 6.02 -13.91 -3.54
C SER A 86 4.68 -13.21 -3.72
N ILE A 87 4.68 -12.10 -4.44
CA ILE A 87 3.47 -11.41 -4.90
C ILE A 87 3.46 -11.39 -6.43
N GLY A 88 2.34 -11.81 -7.01
CA GLY A 88 2.08 -11.78 -8.46
C GLY A 88 0.94 -10.83 -8.79
N PHE A 89 0.95 -10.30 -10.01
CA PHE A 89 -0.06 -9.35 -10.49
C PHE A 89 -0.73 -9.88 -11.76
N THR A 90 -2.03 -9.67 -11.88
CA THR A 90 -2.79 -9.91 -13.10
C THR A 90 -3.55 -8.65 -13.48
N PHE A 91 -3.39 -8.23 -14.73
CA PHE A 91 -3.98 -7.01 -15.29
C PHE A 91 -5.11 -7.41 -16.24
N THR A 92 -6.31 -6.90 -15.99
CA THR A 92 -7.50 -7.13 -16.83
C THR A 92 -8.21 -5.81 -17.10
N GLU A 93 -9.22 -5.84 -17.96
CA GLU A 93 -10.07 -4.67 -18.24
C GLU A 93 -10.82 -4.16 -17.01
N LEU A 94 -11.04 -5.02 -16.00
CA LEU A 94 -11.69 -4.67 -14.74
C LEU A 94 -10.72 -4.04 -13.71
N GLY A 95 -9.41 -4.09 -13.99
CA GLY A 95 -8.36 -3.54 -13.12
C GLY A 95 -7.21 -4.52 -12.86
N THR A 96 -6.42 -4.21 -11.83
CA THR A 96 -5.30 -5.04 -11.38
C THR A 96 -5.72 -5.88 -10.17
N THR A 97 -5.36 -7.15 -10.16
CA THR A 97 -5.43 -8.02 -8.98
C THR A 97 -4.03 -8.42 -8.56
N ALA A 98 -3.81 -8.55 -7.24
CA ALA A 98 -2.57 -9.05 -6.66
C ALA A 98 -2.84 -10.38 -5.94
N VAL A 99 -1.89 -11.31 -6.04
CA VAL A 99 -1.95 -12.60 -5.35
C VAL A 99 -0.66 -12.81 -4.59
N ILE A 100 -0.75 -13.02 -3.29
CA ILE A 100 0.35 -13.45 -2.43
C ILE A 100 0.25 -14.96 -2.23
N CYS A 101 1.39 -15.65 -2.05
CA CYS A 101 1.50 -17.11 -1.83
C CYS A 101 0.27 -17.76 -1.17
N ASN A 102 -0.06 -18.98 -1.60
CA ASN A 102 -1.20 -19.77 -1.13
C ASN A 102 -2.58 -19.21 -1.52
N GLY A 103 -2.65 -18.27 -2.47
CA GLY A 103 -3.92 -17.85 -3.08
C GLY A 103 -4.62 -16.69 -2.37
N LEU A 104 -3.95 -16.01 -1.43
CA LEU A 104 -4.45 -14.76 -0.85
C LEU A 104 -4.52 -13.70 -1.95
N LYS A 105 -5.74 -13.36 -2.36
CA LYS A 105 -6.01 -12.61 -3.59
C LYS A 105 -6.79 -11.35 -3.28
N SER A 106 -6.33 -10.23 -3.81
CA SER A 106 -7.04 -8.96 -3.72
C SER A 106 -8.31 -8.97 -4.59
N GLN A 107 -9.23 -8.07 -4.28
CA GLN A 107 -10.23 -7.65 -5.25
C GLN A 107 -9.56 -6.92 -6.44
N PRO A 108 -10.22 -6.82 -7.61
CA PRO A 108 -9.74 -5.97 -8.69
C PRO A 108 -9.69 -4.50 -8.24
N GLN A 109 -8.54 -3.85 -8.41
CA GLN A 109 -8.31 -2.45 -8.03
C GLN A 109 -7.79 -1.65 -9.22
N ARG A 110 -8.05 -0.33 -9.22
CA ARG A 110 -7.58 0.56 -10.30
C ARG A 110 -6.07 0.72 -10.38
N HIS A 111 -5.34 0.43 -9.30
CA HIS A 111 -3.89 0.57 -9.25
C HIS A 111 -3.22 -0.63 -8.58
N PRO A 112 -2.07 -1.13 -9.10
CA PRO A 112 -1.34 -2.28 -8.53
C PRO A 112 -0.98 -2.11 -7.06
N ALA A 113 -0.62 -0.91 -6.62
CA ALA A 113 -0.32 -0.62 -5.22
C ALA A 113 -1.52 -0.89 -4.29
N ILE A 114 -2.73 -0.56 -4.73
CA ILE A 114 -3.95 -0.77 -3.93
C ILE A 114 -4.27 -2.26 -3.89
N ALA A 115 -4.14 -2.97 -5.01
CA ALA A 115 -4.28 -4.42 -5.07
C ALA A 115 -3.26 -5.13 -4.16
N ALA A 116 -2.00 -4.70 -4.21
CA ALA A 116 -0.94 -5.26 -3.36
C ALA A 116 -1.25 -5.06 -1.88
N LEU A 117 -1.68 -3.86 -1.48
CA LEU A 117 -2.05 -3.55 -0.10
C LEU A 117 -3.23 -4.41 0.38
N ASP A 118 -4.26 -4.58 -0.45
CA ASP A 118 -5.42 -5.43 -0.15
C ASP A 118 -5.01 -6.90 0.07
N ALA A 119 -4.23 -7.49 -0.84
CA ALA A 119 -3.71 -8.85 -0.65
C ALA A 119 -2.79 -8.96 0.59
N TYR A 120 -1.99 -7.92 0.86
CA TYR A 120 -1.09 -7.91 2.01
C TYR A 120 -1.82 -7.78 3.34
N ILE A 121 -2.91 -7.04 3.42
CA ILE A 121 -3.76 -7.00 4.61
C ILE A 121 -4.32 -8.39 4.91
N GLN A 122 -4.78 -9.12 3.89
CA GLN A 122 -5.19 -10.52 4.09
C GLN A 122 -4.04 -11.38 4.63
N LEU A 123 -2.79 -11.16 4.17
CA LEU A 123 -1.63 -11.86 4.72
C LEU A 123 -1.39 -11.52 6.21
N LEU A 124 -1.68 -10.30 6.64
CA LEU A 124 -1.48 -9.87 8.03
C LEU A 124 -2.55 -10.41 8.99
N GLU A 125 -3.72 -10.81 8.48
CA GLU A 125 -4.83 -11.35 9.29
C GLU A 125 -4.65 -12.83 9.67
N PHE A 126 -3.70 -13.56 9.06
CA PHE A 126 -3.43 -14.98 9.27
C PHE A 126 -1.99 -15.26 9.72
#